data_AF-A0A7X8ZRX1-F1
#
_entry.id   AF-A0A7X8ZRX1-F1
#
_cell.length_a   1.000
_cell.length_b   1.000
_cell.length_c   1.000
_cell.angle_alpha   90.00
_cell.angle_beta   90.00
_cell.angle_gamma   90.00
#
_symmetry.space_group_name_H-M   'P 1'
#
loop_
_entity.id
_entity.type
_entity.pdbx_description
1 polymer ?
#
loop_
_entity_poly.entity_id
_entity_poly.type
_entity_poly.pdbx_seq_one_letter_code
_entity_poly.pdbx_strand_id
1 'polypeptide(L)'
;MDKEQFSGLILIDKPKDLTSFSVISRLRLLTGIKKIGHCGTLDPFATGLLPVLFGRYTRLAKYLENHDKYYKVTFTLGKATATLDLTSDVIAEIDPQSLEKRILSGELEQSLQNSLKNQFIGEIEQIPPMYSAIKLNGKPLYKYARAGEEIERKSRKVTIYDASLSPIKYQEGKWQIDALIHCEKGTYIRTWVDDLAKSVDCLAYAEELRRLQIGELKIEDKPVHLDDLFEIFNQNNRDQTLIRKILKEKYFYPINDILSEFPSYSLNQNELIDVSHGRKFSLNPDKINLFESEQTNSFQIEATEQSKRILLRLNYQNELIALAKLKTETLEFDGYEKVLITNEELPFIK
;
A
#
# COMPACT_ATOMS: atom_id res chain seq x y z
N MET A 1 -26.73 14.52 -4.37
CA MET A 1 -25.50 14.50 -3.55
C MET A 1 -24.40 15.20 -4.32
N ASP A 2 -23.87 16.29 -3.77
CA ASP A 2 -22.86 17.09 -4.45
C ASP A 2 -21.56 16.30 -4.62
N LYS A 3 -20.82 16.54 -5.70
CA LYS A 3 -19.54 15.86 -5.97
C LYS A 3 -18.47 16.24 -4.94
N GLU A 4 -18.64 17.35 -4.24
CA GLU A 4 -17.73 17.77 -3.15
C GLU A 4 -17.92 16.97 -1.84
N GLN A 5 -19.06 16.30 -1.66
CA GLN A 5 -19.42 15.56 -0.43
C GLN A 5 -19.03 14.07 -0.47
N PHE A 6 -18.34 13.60 -1.51
CA PHE A 6 -17.95 12.19 -1.62
C PHE A 6 -16.53 11.97 -1.10
N SER A 7 -16.40 11.79 0.22
CA SER A 7 -15.15 11.45 0.89
C SER A 7 -15.26 10.09 1.57
N GLY A 8 -14.30 9.22 1.31
CA GLY A 8 -14.32 7.83 1.79
C GLY A 8 -13.08 7.08 1.36
N LEU A 9 -12.89 5.88 1.91
CA LEU A 9 -11.93 4.91 1.45
C LEU A 9 -12.68 3.69 0.93
N ILE A 10 -12.24 3.13 -0.18
CA ILE A 10 -12.61 1.78 -0.61
C ILE A 10 -11.36 0.94 -0.83
N LEU A 11 -11.52 -0.37 -0.76
CA LEU A 11 -10.48 -1.33 -1.12
C LEU A 11 -10.77 -1.85 -2.52
N ILE A 12 -9.83 -1.68 -3.47
CA ILE A 12 -9.93 -2.27 -4.80
C ILE A 12 -9.08 -3.53 -4.85
N ASP A 13 -9.62 -4.64 -5.37
CA ASP A 13 -8.78 -5.72 -5.88
C ASP A 13 -8.33 -5.34 -7.30
N LYS A 14 -7.10 -4.85 -7.41
CA LYS A 14 -6.56 -4.38 -8.70
C LYS A 14 -6.42 -5.59 -9.63
N PRO A 15 -7.09 -5.60 -10.80
CA PRO A 15 -6.87 -6.66 -11.77
C PRO A 15 -5.49 -6.54 -12.41
N LYS A 16 -5.05 -7.62 -13.04
CA LYS A 16 -3.81 -7.68 -13.82
C LYS A 16 -3.88 -6.69 -15.00
N ASP A 17 -2.71 -6.29 -15.50
CA ASP A 17 -2.50 -5.43 -16.67
C ASP A 17 -3.03 -3.98 -16.58
N LEU A 18 -3.53 -3.57 -15.41
CA LEU A 18 -3.86 -2.18 -15.14
C LEU A 18 -2.79 -1.49 -14.29
N THR A 19 -2.40 -0.29 -14.70
CA THR A 19 -1.67 0.61 -13.78
C THR A 19 -2.59 1.04 -12.63
N SER A 20 -2.04 1.33 -11.45
CA SER A 20 -2.83 1.94 -10.35
C SER A 20 -3.52 3.23 -10.77
N PHE A 21 -2.90 4.03 -11.65
CA PHE A 21 -3.52 5.24 -12.19
C PHE A 21 -4.69 4.95 -13.15
N SER A 22 -4.64 3.84 -13.88
CA SER A 22 -5.75 3.39 -14.74
C SER A 22 -6.97 3.04 -13.90
N VAL A 23 -6.79 2.42 -12.72
CA VAL A 23 -7.88 2.22 -11.74
C VAL A 23 -8.51 3.55 -11.33
N ILE A 24 -7.68 4.54 -10.96
CA ILE A 24 -8.17 5.88 -10.60
C ILE A 24 -8.97 6.50 -11.75
N SER A 25 -8.46 6.41 -12.97
CA SER A 25 -9.12 6.98 -14.16
C SER A 25 -10.48 6.33 -14.43
N ARG A 26 -10.59 5.01 -14.25
CA ARG A 26 -11.85 4.27 -14.35
C ARG A 26 -12.84 4.66 -13.24
N LEU A 27 -12.39 4.81 -12.00
CA LEU A 27 -13.24 5.25 -10.90
C LEU A 27 -13.74 6.69 -11.09
N ARG A 28 -12.94 7.59 -11.68
CA ARG A 28 -13.39 8.94 -12.04
C ARG A 28 -14.54 8.90 -13.05
N LEU A 29 -14.47 8.00 -14.03
CA LEU A 29 -15.55 7.79 -14.99
C LEU A 29 -16.81 7.23 -14.32
N LEU A 30 -16.66 6.19 -13.51
CA LEU A 30 -17.77 5.50 -12.83
C LEU A 30 -18.50 6.39 -11.81
N THR A 31 -17.76 7.22 -11.07
CA THR A 31 -18.32 8.01 -9.96
C THR A 31 -18.56 9.48 -10.31
N GLY A 32 -17.91 9.98 -11.36
CA GLY A 32 -17.89 11.40 -11.70
C GLY A 32 -17.07 12.27 -10.74
N ILE A 33 -16.39 11.68 -9.75
CA ILE A 33 -15.58 12.38 -8.74
C ILE A 33 -14.17 12.60 -9.29
N LYS A 34 -13.69 13.85 -9.27
CA LYS A 34 -12.36 14.20 -9.81
C LYS A 34 -11.23 13.88 -8.82
N LYS A 35 -11.46 14.20 -7.54
CA LYS A 35 -10.46 14.08 -6.48
C LYS A 35 -10.45 12.65 -5.93
N ILE A 36 -9.58 11.84 -6.50
CA ILE A 36 -9.37 10.44 -6.13
C ILE A 36 -7.85 10.19 -6.12
N GLY A 37 -7.36 9.48 -5.11
CA GLY A 37 -5.96 9.03 -4.99
C GLY A 37 -5.91 7.58 -4.50
N HIS A 38 -4.75 6.93 -4.60
CA HIS A 38 -4.52 5.60 -4.06
C HIS A 38 -3.38 5.61 -3.04
N CYS A 39 -3.29 4.57 -2.23
CA CYS A 39 -2.22 4.38 -1.25
C CYS A 39 -1.31 3.23 -1.68
N GLY A 40 -0.13 3.56 -2.21
CA GLY A 40 0.86 2.56 -2.61
C GLY A 40 0.60 1.99 -4.00
N THR A 41 1.48 2.34 -4.93
CA THR A 41 1.41 1.87 -6.33
C THR A 41 1.59 0.35 -6.40
N LEU A 42 0.88 -0.29 -7.34
CA LEU A 42 1.14 -1.65 -7.79
C LEU A 42 1.59 -1.61 -9.25
N ASP A 43 2.55 -2.46 -9.57
CA ASP A 43 3.00 -2.66 -10.94
C ASP A 43 1.84 -3.17 -11.81
N PRO A 44 1.86 -2.94 -13.14
CA PRO A 44 0.76 -3.35 -14.02
C PRO A 44 0.45 -4.85 -13.94
N PHE A 45 1.48 -5.70 -13.96
CA PHE A 45 1.34 -7.16 -13.87
C PHE A 45 0.91 -7.66 -12.48
N ALA A 46 1.09 -6.84 -11.44
CA ALA A 46 0.69 -7.21 -10.09
C ALA A 46 -0.84 -7.11 -9.92
N THR A 47 -1.39 -7.81 -8.94
CA THR A 47 -2.81 -7.77 -8.57
C THR A 47 -2.99 -7.48 -7.08
N GLY A 48 -4.24 -7.44 -6.62
CA GLY A 48 -4.54 -7.38 -5.19
C GLY A 48 -4.75 -5.96 -4.67
N LEU A 49 -4.56 -5.82 -3.36
CA LEU A 49 -5.09 -4.71 -2.59
C LEU A 49 -4.54 -3.36 -3.03
N LEU A 50 -5.44 -2.48 -3.47
CA LEU A 50 -5.18 -1.08 -3.76
C LEU A 50 -6.20 -0.21 -3.03
N PRO A 51 -5.85 0.35 -1.85
CA PRO A 51 -6.72 1.30 -1.16
C PRO A 51 -6.88 2.57 -2.00
N VAL A 52 -8.13 3.01 -2.20
CA VAL A 52 -8.48 4.19 -2.97
C VAL A 52 -9.28 5.17 -2.12
N LEU A 53 -8.78 6.40 -2.02
CA LEU A 53 -9.34 7.48 -1.24
C LEU A 53 -10.08 8.48 -2.16
N PHE A 54 -11.25 8.91 -1.74
CA PHE A 54 -12.07 9.92 -2.42
C PHE A 54 -12.07 11.25 -1.66
N GLY A 55 -12.22 12.34 -2.41
CA GLY A 55 -12.51 13.65 -1.83
C GLY A 55 -11.42 14.10 -0.86
N ARG A 56 -11.80 14.41 0.37
CA ARG A 56 -10.87 14.93 1.39
C ARG A 56 -9.97 13.85 1.98
N TYR A 57 -10.41 12.60 1.94
CA TYR A 57 -9.64 11.46 2.46
C TYR A 57 -8.33 11.27 1.71
N THR A 58 -8.19 11.79 0.48
CA THR A 58 -6.89 11.73 -0.25
C THR A 58 -5.73 12.36 0.52
N ARG A 59 -6.00 13.22 1.52
CA ARG A 59 -4.97 13.78 2.41
C ARG A 59 -4.34 12.73 3.33
N LEU A 60 -5.08 11.66 3.62
CA LEU A 60 -4.66 10.57 4.50
C LEU A 60 -3.71 9.57 3.81
N ALA A 61 -3.59 9.63 2.48
CA ALA A 61 -2.82 8.66 1.69
C ALA A 61 -1.40 8.42 2.23
N LYS A 62 -0.71 9.48 2.65
CA LYS A 62 0.65 9.40 3.16
C LYS A 62 0.81 8.63 4.47
N TYR A 63 -0.25 8.52 5.28
CA TYR A 63 -0.20 7.71 6.50
C TYR A 63 -0.35 6.24 6.12
N LEU A 64 -1.32 5.93 5.25
CA LEU A 64 -1.58 4.58 4.74
C LEU A 64 -0.43 4.00 3.91
N GLU A 65 0.26 4.84 3.14
CA GLU A 65 1.41 4.43 2.34
C GLU A 65 2.58 3.95 3.20
N ASN A 66 2.67 4.41 4.44
CA ASN A 66 3.80 4.15 5.32
C ASN A 66 3.74 2.84 6.10
N HIS A 67 2.62 2.13 6.07
CA HIS A 67 2.52 0.84 6.77
C HIS A 67 3.44 -0.22 6.14
N ASP A 68 3.63 -1.31 6.82
CA ASP A 68 4.08 -2.58 6.26
C ASP A 68 3.08 -3.12 5.21
N LYS A 69 3.53 -4.11 4.45
CA LYS A 69 2.72 -4.77 3.40
C LYS A 69 2.99 -6.27 3.40
N TYR A 70 1.96 -7.03 3.01
CA TYR A 70 2.07 -8.46 2.74
C TYR A 70 1.83 -8.75 1.27
N TYR A 71 2.70 -9.57 0.70
CA TYR A 71 2.64 -10.01 -0.69
C TYR A 71 2.66 -11.52 -0.78
N LYS A 72 1.96 -12.04 -1.78
CA LYS A 72 2.23 -13.35 -2.37
C LYS A 72 2.92 -13.12 -3.71
N VAL A 73 4.03 -13.78 -3.95
CA VAL A 73 4.73 -13.76 -5.23
C VAL A 73 4.94 -15.19 -5.71
N THR A 74 4.72 -15.42 -7.00
CA THR A 74 5.17 -16.64 -7.69
C THR A 74 6.31 -16.24 -8.60
N PHE A 75 7.45 -16.90 -8.50
CA PHE A 75 8.59 -16.62 -9.36
C PHE A 75 9.04 -17.85 -10.15
N THR A 76 9.46 -17.59 -11.38
CA THR A 76 9.95 -18.60 -12.32
C THR A 76 11.47 -18.67 -12.22
N LEU A 77 11.99 -19.88 -12.00
CA LEU A 77 13.41 -20.16 -11.86
C LEU A 77 14.08 -20.39 -13.22
N GLY A 78 15.38 -20.13 -13.27
CA GLY A 78 16.24 -20.41 -14.42
C GLY A 78 16.32 -19.29 -15.46
N LYS A 79 15.59 -18.19 -15.29
CA LYS A 79 15.53 -17.09 -16.26
C LYS A 79 15.55 -15.75 -15.58
N ALA A 80 16.18 -14.76 -16.21
CA ALA A 80 16.15 -13.37 -15.80
C ALA A 80 15.57 -12.50 -16.93
N THR A 81 14.86 -11.44 -16.55
CA THR A 81 14.25 -10.47 -17.47
C THR A 81 14.71 -9.06 -17.10
N ALA A 82 14.66 -8.12 -18.05
CA ALA A 82 15.12 -6.74 -17.82
C ALA A 82 14.26 -5.97 -16.79
N THR A 83 12.97 -6.32 -16.68
CA THR A 83 12.00 -5.72 -15.76
C THR A 83 11.93 -6.43 -14.41
N LEU A 84 12.65 -7.55 -14.24
CA LEU A 84 12.60 -8.45 -13.09
C LEU A 84 11.20 -9.05 -12.86
N ASP A 85 10.38 -9.05 -13.90
CA ASP A 85 9.04 -9.63 -13.97
C ASP A 85 8.76 -10.18 -15.36
N LEU A 86 7.59 -10.79 -15.57
CA LEU A 86 7.22 -11.42 -16.84
C LEU A 86 7.06 -10.46 -18.03
N THR A 87 7.12 -9.14 -17.82
CA THR A 87 6.67 -8.16 -18.83
C THR A 87 7.73 -7.75 -19.86
N SER A 88 8.95 -8.29 -19.74
CA SER A 88 10.02 -8.09 -20.72
C SER A 88 10.61 -9.43 -21.17
N ASP A 89 11.32 -9.38 -22.30
CA ASP A 89 12.01 -10.54 -22.84
C ASP A 89 13.07 -11.08 -21.88
N VAL A 90 13.33 -12.38 -22.00
CA VAL A 90 14.40 -13.06 -21.27
C VAL A 90 15.75 -12.53 -21.75
N ILE A 91 16.59 -12.10 -20.81
CA ILE A 91 17.93 -11.56 -21.09
C ILE A 91 19.06 -12.51 -20.68
N ALA A 92 18.76 -13.49 -19.84
CA ALA A 92 19.68 -14.55 -19.44
C ALA A 92 18.89 -15.77 -18.98
N GLU A 93 19.45 -16.95 -19.19
CA GLU A 93 18.88 -18.21 -18.73
C GLU A 93 19.97 -19.21 -18.33
N ILE A 94 19.59 -20.12 -17.43
CA ILE A 94 20.41 -21.25 -17.00
C ILE A 94 20.13 -22.43 -17.92
N ASP A 95 21.17 -23.21 -18.21
CA ASP A 95 21.02 -24.48 -18.91
C ASP A 95 19.91 -25.35 -18.26
N PRO A 96 18.86 -25.73 -19.02
CA PRO A 96 17.71 -26.43 -18.44
C PRO A 96 18.07 -27.75 -17.76
N GLN A 97 19.03 -28.51 -18.29
CA GLN A 97 19.43 -29.81 -17.72
C GLN A 97 20.16 -29.63 -16.40
N SER A 98 21.05 -28.64 -16.31
CA SER A 98 21.74 -28.26 -15.08
C SER A 98 20.74 -27.81 -14.01
N LEU A 99 19.79 -26.95 -14.37
CA LEU A 99 18.75 -26.49 -13.45
C LEU A 99 17.88 -27.65 -12.93
N GLU A 100 17.38 -28.49 -13.83
CA GLU A 100 16.57 -29.65 -13.47
C GLU A 100 17.33 -30.58 -12.54
N LYS A 101 18.61 -30.86 -12.81
CA LYS A 101 19.45 -31.67 -11.93
C LYS A 101 19.54 -31.11 -10.51
N ARG A 102 19.76 -29.79 -10.35
CA ARG A 102 19.84 -29.12 -9.04
C ARG A 102 18.51 -29.11 -8.29
N ILE A 103 17.40 -29.05 -9.02
CA ILE A 103 16.06 -29.12 -8.42
C ILE A 103 15.76 -30.55 -7.95
N LEU A 104 15.95 -31.54 -8.82
CA LEU A 104 15.64 -32.94 -8.53
C LEU A 104 16.53 -33.54 -7.44
N SER A 105 17.76 -33.03 -7.26
CA SER A 105 18.63 -33.41 -6.15
C SER A 105 18.22 -32.79 -4.80
N GLY A 106 17.30 -31.81 -4.80
CA GLY A 106 16.93 -31.01 -3.63
C GLY A 106 17.95 -29.93 -3.25
N GLU A 107 19.08 -29.83 -3.97
CA GLU A 107 20.15 -28.85 -3.71
C GLU A 107 19.64 -27.41 -3.80
N LEU A 108 18.95 -27.07 -4.90
CA LEU A 108 18.50 -25.69 -5.13
C LEU A 108 17.49 -25.25 -4.07
N GLU A 109 16.54 -26.12 -3.71
CA GLU A 109 15.55 -25.81 -2.69
C GLU A 109 16.22 -25.58 -1.32
N GLN A 110 17.16 -26.44 -0.93
CA GLN A 110 17.91 -26.29 0.32
C GLN A 110 18.73 -24.99 0.34
N SER A 111 19.39 -24.63 -0.76
CA SER A 111 20.15 -23.38 -0.86
C SER A 111 19.25 -22.15 -0.78
N LEU A 112 18.10 -22.14 -1.46
CA LEU A 112 17.13 -21.04 -1.38
C LEU A 112 16.61 -20.85 0.05
N GLN A 113 16.23 -21.93 0.72
CA GLN A 113 15.76 -21.89 2.12
C GLN A 113 16.84 -21.39 3.08
N ASN A 114 18.10 -21.78 2.87
CA ASN A 114 19.23 -21.31 3.67
C ASN A 114 19.53 -19.83 3.42
N SER A 115 19.57 -19.40 2.16
CA SER A 115 19.82 -17.99 1.82
C SER A 115 18.70 -17.10 2.35
N LEU A 116 17.44 -17.53 2.21
CA LEU A 116 16.28 -16.84 2.75
C LEU A 116 16.47 -16.48 4.24
N LYS A 117 16.74 -17.49 5.07
CA LYS A 117 16.87 -17.34 6.52
C LYS A 117 18.07 -16.50 6.94
N ASN A 118 19.16 -16.55 6.17
CA ASN A 118 20.43 -15.94 6.57
C ASN A 118 20.63 -14.52 6.03
N GLN A 119 19.97 -14.16 4.91
CA GLN A 119 20.30 -12.94 4.16
C GLN A 119 19.08 -12.14 3.68
N PHE A 120 17.88 -12.74 3.64
CA PHE A 120 16.70 -12.13 3.01
C PHE A 120 15.51 -11.93 3.96
N ILE A 121 15.73 -12.13 5.25
CA ILE A 121 14.84 -11.75 6.36
C ILE A 121 15.64 -10.83 7.30
N GLY A 122 15.00 -9.77 7.80
CA GLY A 122 15.62 -8.68 8.54
C GLY A 122 15.94 -7.47 7.67
N GLU A 123 16.89 -6.65 8.11
CA GLU A 123 17.36 -5.49 7.34
C GLU A 123 18.24 -5.96 6.17
N ILE A 124 17.83 -5.59 4.95
CA ILE A 124 18.53 -5.91 3.71
C ILE A 124 18.78 -4.65 2.90
N GLU A 125 19.76 -4.71 2.00
CA GLU A 125 20.01 -3.68 1.02
C GLU A 125 19.39 -4.03 -0.33
N GLN A 126 18.66 -3.09 -0.93
CA GLN A 126 18.08 -3.24 -2.26
C GLN A 126 18.50 -2.11 -3.17
N ILE A 127 18.87 -2.45 -4.40
CA ILE A 127 18.93 -1.48 -5.50
C ILE A 127 17.55 -1.46 -6.15
N PRO A 128 16.81 -0.33 -6.12
CA PRO A 128 15.54 -0.21 -6.80
C PRO A 128 15.62 -0.62 -8.27
N PRO A 129 14.60 -1.25 -8.88
CA PRO A 129 14.61 -1.55 -10.30
C PRO A 129 14.52 -0.25 -11.13
N MET A 130 15.08 -0.27 -12.34
CA MET A 130 14.99 0.86 -13.30
C MET A 130 13.53 1.18 -13.62
N TYR A 131 12.69 0.15 -13.73
CA TYR A 131 11.26 0.27 -13.93
C TYR A 131 10.53 0.51 -12.60
N SER A 132 10.73 1.69 -12.01
CA SER A 132 10.09 2.11 -10.76
C SER A 132 9.61 3.57 -10.78
N ALA A 133 8.72 3.91 -9.84
CA ALA A 133 8.14 5.24 -9.70
C ALA A 133 9.04 6.25 -8.94
N ILE A 134 10.20 5.81 -8.43
CA ILE A 134 11.17 6.70 -7.77
C ILE A 134 11.57 7.81 -8.72
N LYS A 135 11.67 9.04 -8.22
CA LYS A 135 12.06 10.20 -9.01
C LYS A 135 13.53 10.52 -8.81
N LEU A 136 14.24 10.69 -9.91
CA LEU A 136 15.56 11.30 -9.95
C LEU A 136 15.47 12.59 -10.77
N ASN A 137 15.92 13.71 -10.18
CA ASN A 137 15.81 15.05 -10.79
C ASN A 137 14.37 15.38 -11.25
N GLY A 138 13.38 15.01 -10.43
CA GLY A 138 11.96 15.25 -10.70
C GLY A 138 11.30 14.31 -11.72
N LYS A 139 12.06 13.48 -12.46
CA LYS A 139 11.55 12.51 -13.45
C LYS A 139 11.56 11.08 -12.88
N PRO A 140 10.47 10.30 -13.00
CA PRO A 140 10.45 8.90 -12.58
C PRO A 140 11.45 8.00 -13.32
N LEU A 141 12.06 7.02 -12.63
CA LEU A 141 13.05 6.08 -13.17
C LEU A 141 12.54 5.31 -14.40
N TYR A 142 11.29 4.86 -14.38
CA TYR A 142 10.70 4.16 -15.53
C TYR A 142 10.71 4.98 -16.83
N LYS A 143 10.74 6.32 -16.76
CA LYS A 143 10.82 7.18 -17.95
C LYS A 143 12.22 7.20 -18.56
N TYR A 144 13.26 6.99 -17.76
CA TYR A 144 14.63 6.85 -18.24
C TYR A 144 14.83 5.46 -18.85
N ALA A 145 14.35 4.41 -18.18
CA ALA A 145 14.37 3.04 -18.69
C ALA A 145 13.73 2.91 -20.08
N ARG A 146 12.55 3.53 -20.28
CA ARG A 146 11.86 3.57 -21.59
C ARG A 146 12.61 4.37 -22.67
N ALA A 147 13.52 5.25 -22.28
CA ALA A 147 14.38 5.98 -23.20
C ALA A 147 15.68 5.22 -23.51
N GLY A 148 15.87 4.01 -22.95
CA GLY A 148 17.12 3.26 -23.05
C GLY A 148 18.27 3.84 -22.21
N GLU A 149 17.97 4.78 -21.31
CA GLU A 149 18.96 5.41 -20.44
C GLU A 149 19.10 4.59 -19.14
N GLU A 150 20.27 4.00 -18.94
CA GLU A 150 20.62 3.34 -17.68
C GLU A 150 21.16 4.37 -16.68
N ILE A 151 20.63 4.32 -15.46
CA ILE A 151 20.96 5.26 -14.40
C ILE A 151 21.44 4.49 -13.18
N GLU A 152 22.56 4.95 -12.63
CA GLU A 152 23.06 4.45 -11.36
C GLU A 152 22.07 4.79 -10.23
N ARG A 153 21.65 3.76 -9.50
CA ARG A 153 20.66 3.85 -8.42
C ARG A 153 21.35 3.49 -7.12
N LYS A 154 21.22 4.36 -6.12
CA LYS A 154 21.76 4.08 -4.78
C LYS A 154 21.01 2.92 -4.15
N SER A 155 21.77 2.03 -3.52
CA SER A 155 21.24 1.05 -2.57
C SER A 155 20.48 1.77 -1.46
N ARG A 156 19.45 1.13 -0.95
CA ARG A 156 18.69 1.58 0.22
C ARG A 156 18.35 0.39 1.09
N LYS A 157 18.31 0.64 2.39
CA LYS A 157 17.91 -0.34 3.39
C LYS A 157 16.40 -0.51 3.37
N VAL A 158 15.96 -1.77 3.44
CA VAL A 158 14.58 -2.15 3.70
C VAL A 158 14.54 -3.36 4.64
N THR A 159 13.45 -3.51 5.39
CA THR A 159 13.22 -4.62 6.31
C THR A 159 12.23 -5.62 5.73
N ILE A 160 12.64 -6.88 5.64
CA ILE A 160 11.74 -8.02 5.45
C ILE A 160 11.44 -8.57 6.85
N TYR A 161 10.23 -8.37 7.34
CA TYR A 161 9.85 -8.81 8.68
C TYR A 161 9.71 -10.33 8.76
N ASP A 162 9.11 -10.93 7.73
CA ASP A 162 8.97 -12.37 7.60
C ASP A 162 8.85 -12.77 6.13
N ALA A 163 9.33 -13.96 5.80
CA ALA A 163 9.14 -14.53 4.48
C ALA A 163 9.19 -16.07 4.52
N SER A 164 8.41 -16.71 3.66
CA SER A 164 8.40 -18.16 3.51
C SER A 164 8.35 -18.56 2.05
N LEU A 165 8.89 -19.74 1.75
CA LEU A 165 8.96 -20.32 0.41
C LEU A 165 8.23 -21.67 0.38
N SER A 166 7.45 -21.90 -0.67
CA SER A 166 6.88 -23.23 -0.97
C SER A 166 7.96 -24.18 -1.51
N PRO A 167 7.67 -25.49 -1.59
CA PRO A 167 8.46 -26.39 -2.43
C PRO A 167 8.48 -25.92 -3.90
N ILE A 168 9.53 -26.28 -4.61
CA ILE A 168 9.65 -26.04 -6.05
C ILE A 168 8.64 -26.94 -6.79
N LYS A 169 7.89 -26.35 -7.73
CA LYS A 169 6.88 -27.04 -8.55
C LYS A 169 7.16 -26.85 -10.03
N TYR A 170 6.82 -27.85 -10.85
CA TYR A 170 6.84 -27.73 -12.31
C TYR A 170 5.42 -27.51 -12.82
N GLN A 171 5.15 -26.34 -13.41
CA GLN A 171 3.84 -25.95 -13.91
C GLN A 171 3.98 -25.24 -15.25
N GLU A 172 3.14 -25.61 -16.22
CA GLU A 172 3.10 -24.97 -17.54
C GLU A 172 4.47 -24.87 -18.25
N GLY A 173 5.32 -25.87 -18.05
CA GLY A 173 6.66 -25.90 -18.66
C GLY A 173 7.71 -25.03 -17.94
N LYS A 174 7.43 -24.58 -16.71
CA LYS A 174 8.31 -23.72 -15.91
C LYS A 174 8.51 -24.31 -14.51
N TRP A 175 9.73 -24.18 -13.99
CA TRP A 175 10.00 -24.39 -12.56
C TRP A 175 9.63 -23.13 -11.79
N GLN A 176 8.77 -23.28 -10.80
CA GLN A 176 8.18 -22.17 -10.06
C GLN A 176 8.21 -22.43 -8.56
N ILE A 177 8.11 -21.34 -7.81
CA ILE A 177 8.07 -21.35 -6.36
C ILE A 177 7.23 -20.15 -5.90
N ASP A 178 6.41 -20.36 -4.87
CA ASP A 178 5.58 -19.33 -4.27
C ASP A 178 6.27 -18.83 -3.00
N ALA A 179 6.20 -17.52 -2.76
CA ALA A 179 6.61 -16.91 -1.50
C ALA A 179 5.50 -16.06 -0.89
N LEU A 180 5.40 -16.09 0.44
CA LEU A 180 4.67 -15.09 1.22
C LEU A 180 5.69 -14.19 1.88
N ILE A 181 5.52 -12.87 1.76
CA ILE A 181 6.50 -11.87 2.20
C ILE A 181 5.79 -10.77 2.96
N HIS A 182 6.21 -10.55 4.21
CA HIS A 182 5.86 -9.42 5.05
C HIS A 182 7.03 -8.45 5.06
N CYS A 183 6.83 -7.23 4.58
CA CYS A 183 7.92 -6.28 4.39
C CYS A 183 7.51 -4.85 4.73
N GLU A 184 8.52 -4.02 4.99
CA GLU A 184 8.31 -2.59 5.15
C GLU A 184 7.84 -1.91 3.85
N LYS A 185 7.39 -0.66 4.00
CA LYS A 185 7.05 0.19 2.86
C LYS A 185 8.24 0.34 1.90
N GLY A 186 7.92 0.43 0.62
CA GLY A 186 8.92 0.75 -0.40
C GLY A 186 9.72 -0.45 -0.88
N THR A 187 9.74 -1.60 -0.20
CA THR A 187 10.38 -2.85 -0.64
C THR A 187 9.97 -3.24 -2.07
N TYR A 188 10.95 -3.58 -2.92
CA TYR A 188 10.69 -4.11 -4.25
C TYR A 188 10.76 -5.63 -4.23
N ILE A 189 9.59 -6.28 -4.30
CA ILE A 189 9.49 -7.75 -4.33
C ILE A 189 10.19 -8.35 -5.56
N ARG A 190 10.15 -7.64 -6.70
CA ARG A 190 10.87 -8.04 -7.92
C ARG A 190 12.38 -8.12 -7.71
N THR A 191 12.96 -7.11 -7.07
CA THR A 191 14.38 -7.09 -6.68
C THR A 191 14.69 -8.19 -5.67
N TRP A 192 13.82 -8.39 -4.67
CA TRP A 192 13.99 -9.45 -3.68
C TRP A 192 14.05 -10.85 -4.32
N VAL A 193 13.18 -11.13 -5.30
CA VAL A 193 13.18 -12.40 -6.05
C VAL A 193 14.47 -12.58 -6.84
N ASP A 194 14.91 -11.56 -7.57
CA ASP A 194 16.13 -11.60 -8.39
C ASP A 194 17.37 -11.80 -7.52
N ASP A 195 17.50 -11.04 -6.44
CA ASP A 195 18.63 -11.11 -5.52
C ASP A 195 18.69 -12.45 -4.77
N LEU A 196 17.56 -12.99 -4.31
CA LEU A 196 17.48 -14.31 -3.66
C LEU A 196 17.88 -15.44 -4.61
N ALA A 197 17.51 -15.37 -5.88
CA ALA A 197 17.92 -16.40 -6.84
C ALA A 197 19.42 -16.29 -7.14
N LYS A 198 19.94 -15.08 -7.31
CA LYS A 198 21.36 -14.84 -7.60
C LYS A 198 22.29 -15.25 -6.47
N SER A 199 21.85 -15.13 -5.21
CA SER A 199 22.67 -15.52 -4.04
C SER A 199 22.98 -17.03 -4.00
N VAL A 200 22.25 -17.84 -4.76
CA VAL A 200 22.41 -19.30 -4.85
C VAL A 200 22.81 -19.76 -6.25
N ASP A 201 23.44 -18.87 -7.03
CA ASP A 201 23.86 -19.10 -8.42
C ASP A 201 22.69 -19.58 -9.30
N CYS A 202 21.52 -18.97 -9.10
CA CYS A 202 20.33 -19.17 -9.91
C CYS A 202 19.89 -17.85 -10.56
N LEU A 203 18.85 -17.90 -11.40
CA LEU A 203 18.18 -16.74 -11.98
C LEU A 203 16.69 -16.88 -11.73
N ALA A 204 16.00 -15.77 -11.49
CA ALA A 204 14.55 -15.76 -11.41
C ALA A 204 13.95 -14.41 -11.83
N TYR A 205 12.66 -14.43 -12.16
CA TYR A 205 11.84 -13.23 -12.29
C TYR A 205 10.48 -13.47 -11.64
N ALA A 206 9.82 -12.38 -11.21
CA ALA A 206 8.46 -12.46 -10.68
C ALA A 206 7.45 -12.76 -11.80
N GLU A 207 6.84 -13.93 -11.76
CA GLU A 207 5.79 -14.35 -12.69
C GLU A 207 4.43 -13.79 -12.26
N GLU A 208 4.12 -13.87 -10.97
CA GLU A 208 2.90 -13.30 -10.41
C GLU A 208 3.21 -12.54 -9.14
N LEU A 209 2.53 -11.43 -8.92
CA LEU A 209 2.66 -10.64 -7.70
C LEU A 209 1.28 -10.20 -7.25
N ARG A 210 0.90 -10.53 -6.03
CA ARG A 210 -0.38 -10.13 -5.43
C ARG A 210 -0.14 -9.49 -4.08
N ARG A 211 -0.61 -8.25 -3.89
CA ARG A 211 -0.62 -7.62 -2.57
C ARG A 211 -1.85 -8.07 -1.79
N LEU A 212 -1.63 -8.64 -0.62
CA LEU A 212 -2.68 -9.17 0.24
C LEU A 212 -3.11 -8.14 1.28
N GLN A 213 -2.17 -7.35 1.81
CA GLN A 213 -2.45 -6.48 2.96
C GLN A 213 -1.57 -5.22 2.95
N ILE A 214 -2.08 -4.13 3.54
CA ILE A 214 -1.34 -2.90 3.87
C ILE A 214 -1.76 -2.47 5.28
N GLY A 215 -0.85 -2.52 6.25
CA GLY A 215 -1.22 -2.32 7.67
C GLY A 215 -2.38 -3.24 8.04
N GLU A 216 -3.45 -2.70 8.60
CA GLU A 216 -4.65 -3.46 8.96
C GLU A 216 -5.59 -3.78 7.79
N LEU A 217 -5.40 -3.14 6.62
CA LEU A 217 -6.29 -3.32 5.47
C LEU A 217 -5.96 -4.63 4.75
N LYS A 218 -6.92 -5.55 4.69
CA LYS A 218 -6.75 -6.86 4.05
C LYS A 218 -7.56 -6.97 2.76
N ILE A 219 -7.05 -7.73 1.80
CA ILE A 219 -7.73 -7.96 0.50
C ILE A 219 -9.03 -8.74 0.67
N GLU A 220 -9.17 -9.48 1.76
CA GLU A 220 -10.37 -10.21 2.13
C GLU A 220 -11.50 -9.28 2.66
N ASP A 221 -11.17 -8.04 3.04
CA ASP A 221 -12.12 -7.11 3.66
C ASP A 221 -13.01 -6.40 2.63
N LYS A 222 -13.89 -7.18 1.97
CA LYS A 222 -14.90 -6.68 1.00
C LYS A 222 -14.28 -5.85 -0.13
N PRO A 223 -13.36 -6.41 -0.92
CA PRO A 223 -12.77 -5.68 -2.03
C PRO A 223 -13.83 -5.38 -3.10
N VAL A 224 -13.62 -4.27 -3.79
CA VAL A 224 -14.37 -3.89 -4.97
C VAL A 224 -13.63 -4.41 -6.20
N HIS A 225 -14.34 -5.16 -7.05
CA HIS A 225 -13.89 -5.46 -8.40
C HIS A 225 -14.43 -4.41 -9.37
N LEU A 226 -13.57 -3.89 -10.24
CA LEU A 226 -13.95 -2.82 -11.16
C LEU A 226 -14.99 -3.29 -12.18
N ASP A 227 -14.91 -4.55 -12.63
CA ASP A 227 -15.79 -5.08 -13.66
C ASP A 227 -17.23 -5.15 -13.16
N ASP A 228 -17.45 -5.55 -11.90
CA ASP A 228 -18.76 -5.50 -11.24
C ASP A 228 -19.36 -4.08 -11.24
N LEU A 229 -18.55 -3.06 -10.94
CA LEU A 229 -19.01 -1.67 -10.99
C LEU A 229 -19.34 -1.22 -12.41
N PHE A 230 -18.55 -1.64 -13.41
CA PHE A 230 -18.82 -1.32 -14.80
C PHE A 230 -20.08 -2.00 -15.31
N GLU A 231 -20.34 -3.23 -14.91
CA GLU A 231 -21.56 -3.95 -15.25
C GLU A 231 -22.79 -3.19 -14.72
N ILE A 232 -22.80 -2.87 -13.42
CA ILE A 232 -23.87 -2.08 -12.79
C ILE A 232 -24.01 -0.72 -13.49
N PHE A 233 -22.90 -0.03 -13.74
CA PHE A 233 -22.90 1.27 -14.40
C PHE A 233 -23.54 1.21 -15.79
N ASN A 234 -23.18 0.23 -16.62
CA ASN A 234 -23.69 0.09 -17.97
C ASN A 234 -25.16 -0.35 -18.00
N GLN A 235 -25.58 -1.25 -17.12
CA GLN A 235 -26.98 -1.70 -17.02
C GLN A 235 -27.92 -0.59 -16.53
N ASN A 236 -27.40 0.42 -15.81
CA ASN A 236 -28.18 1.51 -15.22
C ASN A 236 -27.96 2.84 -15.95
N ASN A 237 -27.91 2.83 -17.29
CA ASN A 237 -27.77 4.02 -18.12
C ASN A 237 -26.59 4.94 -17.73
N ARG A 238 -25.50 4.35 -17.23
CA ARG A 238 -24.30 5.08 -16.78
C ARG A 238 -24.58 6.06 -15.63
N ASP A 239 -25.47 5.69 -14.71
CA ASP A 239 -25.79 6.51 -13.54
C ASP A 239 -24.63 6.55 -12.52
N GLN A 240 -23.87 7.64 -12.55
CA GLN A 240 -22.79 7.92 -11.59
C GLN A 240 -23.30 8.11 -10.15
N THR A 241 -24.55 8.53 -9.96
CA THR A 241 -25.15 8.71 -8.63
C THR A 241 -25.43 7.37 -7.98
N LEU A 242 -25.94 6.40 -8.74
CA LEU A 242 -26.12 5.03 -8.26
C LEU A 242 -24.79 4.41 -7.82
N ILE A 243 -23.73 4.53 -8.62
CA ILE A 243 -22.41 3.99 -8.24
C ILE A 243 -21.90 4.63 -6.95
N ARG A 244 -22.01 5.96 -6.81
CA ARG A 244 -21.63 6.64 -5.56
C ARG A 244 -22.42 6.12 -4.36
N LYS A 245 -23.74 5.91 -4.51
CA LYS A 245 -24.59 5.35 -3.47
C LYS A 245 -24.11 3.95 -3.05
N ILE A 246 -23.89 3.06 -4.02
CA ILE A 246 -23.41 1.69 -3.78
C ILE A 246 -22.06 1.70 -3.04
N LEU A 247 -21.11 2.50 -3.51
CA LEU A 247 -19.80 2.61 -2.87
C LEU A 247 -19.93 3.06 -1.41
N LYS A 248 -20.75 4.10 -1.14
CA LYS A 248 -20.96 4.64 0.20
C LYS A 248 -21.61 3.63 1.14
N GLU A 249 -22.65 2.94 0.68
CA GLU A 249 -23.45 2.05 1.53
C GLU A 249 -22.81 0.68 1.75
N LYS A 250 -22.02 0.19 0.79
CA LYS A 250 -21.51 -1.19 0.80
C LYS A 250 -19.99 -1.31 0.97
N TYR A 251 -19.23 -0.34 0.47
CA TYR A 251 -17.79 -0.50 0.28
C TYR A 251 -16.93 0.54 1.00
N PHE A 252 -17.54 1.57 1.59
CA PHE A 252 -16.78 2.52 2.39
C PHE A 252 -16.22 1.83 3.63
N TYR A 253 -14.90 1.83 3.72
CA TYR A 253 -14.19 1.32 4.87
C TYR A 253 -14.23 2.37 6.00
N PRO A 254 -14.51 1.96 7.25
CA PRO A 254 -14.52 2.88 8.38
C PRO A 254 -13.12 3.48 8.60
N ILE A 255 -12.98 4.80 8.49
CA ILE A 255 -11.66 5.44 8.53
C ILE A 255 -10.99 5.38 9.89
N ASN A 256 -11.76 5.24 10.97
CA ASN A 256 -11.23 5.16 12.33
C ASN A 256 -10.46 3.86 12.56
N ASP A 257 -10.93 2.75 12.00
CA ASP A 257 -10.32 1.43 12.12
C ASP A 257 -8.89 1.43 11.53
N ILE A 258 -8.72 2.20 10.47
CA ILE A 258 -7.47 2.30 9.70
C ILE A 258 -6.41 3.13 10.41
N LEU A 259 -6.86 4.06 11.25
CA LEU A 259 -6.03 4.98 12.01
C LEU A 259 -6.07 4.64 13.51
N SER A 260 -6.48 3.41 13.84
CA SER A 260 -6.69 2.94 15.21
C SER A 260 -5.40 2.87 16.02
N GLU A 261 -4.26 2.80 15.33
CA GLU A 261 -2.91 2.92 15.89
C GLU A 261 -2.62 4.34 16.42
N PHE A 262 -3.40 5.35 16.02
CA PHE A 262 -3.28 6.69 16.57
C PHE A 262 -4.26 6.89 17.73
N PRO A 263 -3.83 7.50 18.85
CA PRO A 263 -4.74 7.86 19.93
C PRO A 263 -5.86 8.77 19.42
N SER A 264 -6.99 8.77 20.11
CA SER A 264 -8.15 9.60 19.76
C SER A 264 -8.49 10.61 20.85
N TYR A 265 -9.09 11.72 20.44
CA TYR A 265 -9.58 12.77 21.33
C TYR A 265 -10.98 13.18 20.88
N SER A 266 -11.93 13.06 21.81
CA SER A 266 -13.33 13.44 21.56
C SER A 266 -13.52 14.95 21.76
N LEU A 267 -13.72 15.64 20.65
CA LEU A 267 -14.01 17.07 20.59
C LEU A 267 -15.39 17.37 21.19
N ASN A 268 -15.49 18.48 21.91
CA ASN A 268 -16.75 19.16 22.17
C ASN A 268 -17.09 20.15 21.04
N GLN A 269 -18.27 20.79 21.10
CA GLN A 269 -18.73 21.71 20.05
C GLN A 269 -17.81 22.93 19.84
N ASN A 270 -17.27 23.51 20.91
CA ASN A 270 -16.38 24.66 20.81
C ASN A 270 -15.03 24.27 20.19
N GLU A 271 -14.46 23.15 20.64
CA GLU A 271 -13.21 22.62 20.08
C GLU A 271 -13.38 22.26 18.60
N LEU A 272 -14.54 21.71 18.22
CA LEU A 272 -14.89 21.44 16.82
C LEU A 272 -14.92 22.72 15.98
N ILE A 273 -15.55 23.78 16.48
CA ILE A 273 -15.57 25.09 15.81
C ILE A 273 -14.15 25.63 15.64
N ASP A 274 -13.30 25.51 16.66
CA ASP A 274 -11.90 25.95 16.57
C ASP A 274 -11.12 25.16 15.50
N VAL A 275 -11.21 23.82 15.52
CA VAL A 275 -10.59 22.95 14.52
C VAL A 275 -11.11 23.27 13.11
N SER A 276 -12.40 23.55 12.95
CA SER A 276 -13.01 23.90 11.67
C SER A 276 -12.45 25.18 11.07
N HIS A 277 -12.14 26.17 11.91
CA HIS A 277 -11.47 27.42 11.52
C HIS A 277 -9.94 27.30 11.49
N GLY A 278 -9.39 26.15 11.91
CA GLY A 278 -7.94 25.91 11.95
C GLY A 278 -7.25 26.58 13.15
N ARG A 279 -8.04 26.98 14.15
CA ARG A 279 -7.55 27.52 15.41
C ARG A 279 -7.07 26.39 16.32
N LYS A 280 -6.18 26.76 17.23
CA LYS A 280 -5.67 25.85 18.25
C LYS A 280 -6.45 25.97 19.55
N PHE A 281 -6.55 24.86 20.28
CA PHE A 281 -7.15 24.79 21.60
C PHE A 281 -6.21 24.06 22.56
N SER A 282 -6.49 24.13 23.86
CA SER A 282 -5.74 23.36 24.86
C SER A 282 -6.33 21.97 25.00
N LEU A 283 -5.52 20.94 24.75
CA LEU A 283 -5.94 19.56 24.97
C LEU A 283 -6.16 19.30 26.46
N ASN A 284 -7.22 18.56 26.78
CA ASN A 284 -7.38 17.94 28.10
C ASN A 284 -6.82 16.50 28.03
N PRO A 285 -5.68 16.20 28.67
CA PRO A 285 -5.07 14.87 28.61
C PRO A 285 -6.03 13.73 29.00
N ASP A 286 -6.97 13.98 29.91
CA ASP A 286 -7.93 12.97 30.41
C ASP A 286 -8.93 12.51 29.34
N LYS A 287 -9.06 13.24 28.23
CA LYS A 287 -9.91 12.88 27.09
C LYS A 287 -9.16 12.15 25.98
N ILE A 288 -7.85 11.93 26.14
CA ILE A 288 -7.05 11.17 25.17
C ILE A 288 -7.28 9.69 25.42
N ASN A 289 -7.95 9.03 24.48
CA ASN A 289 -8.09 7.58 24.48
C ASN A 289 -6.87 6.98 23.81
N LEU A 290 -6.11 6.20 24.57
CA LEU A 290 -4.92 5.52 24.10
C LEU A 290 -5.34 4.18 23.47
N PHE A 291 -5.30 4.13 22.14
CA PHE A 291 -5.49 2.95 21.28
C PHE A 291 -6.86 2.23 21.44
N GLU A 292 -7.47 1.86 20.31
CA GLU A 292 -8.82 1.24 20.32
C GLU A 292 -8.80 -0.29 20.08
N SER A 293 -7.62 -0.94 19.94
CA SER A 293 -7.53 -2.38 19.65
C SER A 293 -7.01 -3.23 20.83
N GLU A 294 -7.72 -4.32 21.12
CA GLU A 294 -7.37 -5.33 22.15
C GLU A 294 -6.18 -6.24 21.76
N GLN A 295 -5.53 -6.00 20.63
CA GLN A 295 -4.36 -6.74 20.18
C GLN A 295 -3.26 -5.79 19.72
N THR A 296 -2.43 -5.33 20.66
CA THR A 296 -0.98 -5.17 20.47
C THR A 296 -0.31 -4.77 21.80
N ASN A 297 -0.01 -5.78 22.62
CA ASN A 297 1.15 -5.71 23.51
C ASN A 297 2.41 -5.80 22.64
N SER A 298 2.86 -4.65 22.10
CA SER A 298 4.23 -4.37 21.63
C SER A 298 4.30 -3.14 20.69
N PHE A 299 3.55 -2.09 20.97
CA PHE A 299 3.98 -0.75 20.59
C PHE A 299 4.11 0.06 21.86
N GLN A 300 5.24 -0.14 22.55
CA GLN A 300 5.81 0.98 23.29
C GLN A 300 5.84 2.16 22.33
N ILE A 301 5.59 3.35 22.88
CA ILE A 301 5.82 4.62 22.21
C ILE A 301 7.24 4.56 21.63
N GLU A 302 7.40 4.10 20.40
CA GLU A 302 8.57 4.35 19.59
C GLU A 302 8.46 5.83 19.23
N ALA A 303 8.75 6.65 20.24
CA ALA A 303 9.73 7.69 20.06
C ALA A 303 10.99 7.01 19.52
N THR A 304 10.98 6.65 18.25
CA THR A 304 12.21 6.65 17.47
C THR A 304 12.82 8.01 17.77
N GLU A 305 14.09 8.02 18.18
CA GLU A 305 14.88 9.18 18.60
C GLU A 305 14.97 10.32 17.55
N GLN A 306 14.12 10.30 16.52
CA GLN A 306 14.05 11.23 15.41
C GLN A 306 12.68 11.89 15.18
N SER A 307 11.58 11.45 15.82
CA SER A 307 10.26 12.12 15.65
C SER A 307 9.77 12.79 16.93
N LYS A 308 9.98 14.12 17.02
CA LYS A 308 9.43 15.03 18.05
C LYS A 308 7.90 15.21 17.99
N ARG A 309 7.15 14.30 17.33
CA ARG A 309 5.74 14.50 17.02
C ARG A 309 4.88 13.25 17.24
N ILE A 310 3.67 13.45 17.75
CA ILE A 310 2.61 12.46 17.90
C ILE A 310 1.46 12.81 16.94
N LEU A 311 0.83 11.80 16.34
CA LEU A 311 -0.42 11.95 15.59
C LEU A 311 -1.61 11.65 16.51
N LEU A 312 -2.61 12.53 16.51
CA LEU A 312 -3.82 12.39 17.33
C LEU A 312 -5.06 12.53 16.44
N ARG A 313 -5.95 11.53 16.48
CA ARG A 313 -7.28 11.59 15.85
C ARG A 313 -8.17 12.54 16.64
N LEU A 314 -8.70 13.57 15.99
CA LEU A 314 -9.69 14.46 16.57
C LEU A 314 -11.07 14.04 16.07
N ASN A 315 -11.89 13.50 16.96
CA ASN A 315 -13.19 12.91 16.63
C ASN A 315 -14.33 13.75 17.20
N TYR A 316 -15.45 13.85 16.49
CA TYR A 316 -16.70 14.41 17.01
C TYR A 316 -17.82 13.45 16.68
N GLN A 317 -18.57 13.01 17.70
CA GLN A 317 -19.63 11.99 17.51
C GLN A 317 -19.15 10.74 16.76
N ASN A 318 -17.94 10.27 17.10
CA ASN A 318 -17.24 9.15 16.47
C ASN A 318 -16.82 9.35 15.00
N GLU A 319 -17.00 10.53 14.41
CA GLU A 319 -16.50 10.84 13.08
C GLU A 319 -15.12 11.51 13.14
N LEU A 320 -14.22 11.12 12.24
CA LEU A 320 -12.87 11.68 12.16
C LEU A 320 -12.88 13.07 11.53
N ILE A 321 -12.72 14.11 12.35
CA ILE A 321 -12.74 15.50 11.92
C ILE A 321 -11.39 15.92 11.35
N ALA A 322 -10.31 15.61 12.07
CA ALA A 322 -8.96 15.98 11.69
C ALA A 322 -7.92 15.04 12.28
N LEU A 323 -6.77 14.96 11.64
CA LEU A 323 -5.57 14.37 12.24
C LEU A 323 -4.64 15.50 12.69
N ALA A 324 -4.42 15.60 14.00
CA ALA A 324 -3.54 16.59 14.60
C ALA A 324 -2.11 16.07 14.71
N LYS A 325 -1.15 16.99 14.56
CA LYS A 325 0.26 16.76 14.89
C LYS A 325 0.56 17.50 16.17
N LEU A 326 1.01 16.79 17.19
CA LEU A 326 1.39 17.34 18.49
C LEU A 326 2.89 17.25 18.68
N LYS A 327 3.49 18.16 19.44
CA LYS A 327 4.85 17.99 19.94
C LYS A 327 4.85 16.96 21.08
N THR A 328 5.79 16.02 21.06
CA THR A 328 5.84 14.91 22.05
C THR A 328 6.00 15.42 23.48
N GLU A 329 6.82 16.46 23.70
CA GLU A 329 7.16 16.95 25.05
C GLU A 329 6.05 17.80 25.69
N THR A 330 5.32 18.57 24.88
CA THR A 330 4.39 19.59 25.38
C THR A 330 2.92 19.28 25.08
N LEU A 331 2.67 18.30 24.21
CA LEU A 331 1.35 18.02 23.61
C LEU A 331 0.72 19.23 22.91
N GLU A 332 1.51 20.27 22.60
CA GLU A 332 1.03 21.43 21.84
C GLU A 332 0.81 21.06 20.39
N PHE A 333 -0.24 21.64 19.79
CA PHE A 333 -0.49 21.52 18.36
C PHE A 333 0.63 22.14 17.51
N ASP A 334 1.23 21.33 16.66
CA ASP A 334 2.12 21.74 15.56
C ASP A 334 1.34 21.92 14.24
N GLY A 335 0.14 21.36 14.14
CA GLY A 335 -0.81 21.60 13.05
C GLY A 335 -1.93 20.58 12.97
N TYR A 336 -2.84 20.78 12.00
CA TYR A 336 -3.94 19.86 11.72
C TYR A 336 -4.04 19.54 10.23
N GLU A 337 -4.43 18.32 9.93
CA GLU A 337 -4.93 17.93 8.62
C GLU A 337 -6.42 17.65 8.73
N LYS A 338 -7.23 18.62 8.27
CA LYS A 338 -8.69 18.53 8.27
C LYS A 338 -9.15 17.46 7.28
N VAL A 339 -9.92 16.48 7.77
CA VAL A 339 -10.42 15.32 7.06
C VAL A 339 -11.91 15.49 6.74
N LEU A 340 -12.77 15.63 7.75
CA LEU A 340 -14.22 15.86 7.62
C LEU A 340 -14.58 17.21 8.25
N ILE A 341 -14.76 18.25 7.44
CA ILE A 341 -15.26 19.57 7.90
C ILE A 341 -15.99 20.25 6.73
N THR A 342 -17.19 19.79 6.38
CA THR A 342 -18.06 20.60 5.52
C THR A 342 -19.00 21.42 6.41
N ASN A 343 -19.28 22.66 6.01
CA ASN A 343 -20.22 23.53 6.73
C ASN A 343 -21.66 22.97 6.75
N GLU A 344 -21.94 21.92 5.97
CA GLU A 344 -23.25 21.27 5.86
C GLU A 344 -23.37 20.00 6.72
N GLU A 345 -22.28 19.27 7.00
CA GLU A 345 -22.28 18.14 7.95
C GLU A 345 -22.38 18.60 9.42
N LEU A 346 -21.99 19.85 9.69
CA LEU A 346 -22.01 20.47 11.01
C LEU A 346 -22.60 21.89 10.90
N PRO A 347 -23.94 22.02 10.75
CA PRO A 347 -24.60 23.27 10.37
C PRO A 347 -24.46 24.44 11.37
N PHE A 348 -23.95 24.16 12.57
CA PHE A 348 -23.62 25.15 13.60
C PHE A 348 -22.24 25.80 13.41
N ILE A 349 -21.43 25.30 12.48
CA ILE A 349 -20.16 25.90 12.06
C ILE A 349 -20.47 26.93 10.97
N LYS A 350 -20.80 28.16 11.39
CA LYS A 350 -20.92 29.34 10.52
C LYS A 350 -19.84 30.36 10.81
#